data_AF-G8BHX1-F1
#
_entry.id   AF-G8BHX1-F1
#
_cell.length_a   1.000
_cell.length_b   1.000
_cell.length_c   1.000
_cell.angle_alpha   90.00
_cell.angle_beta   90.00
_cell.angle_gamma   90.00
#
_symmetry.space_group_name_H-M   'P 1'
#
loop_
_entity.id
_entity.type
_entity.pdbx_description
1 polymer ?
#
loop_
_entity_poly.entity_id
_entity_poly.type
_entity_poly.pdbx_seq_one_letter_code
_entity_poly.pdbx_strand_id
1 'polypeptide(L)'
;MLCQICSQNDGKYKCPTCKKPYCSLACYKSENHKHEEIKPSNKTPQVMPSPDTTEPMTKFDKLLQDDQIEYLLKQPALQFHLLSIITILQDGFINNLNQEQKLEVMNLKLNDLRKGGVEQNELVEEFVQRVLELDEA
;
A
#
# COMPACT_ATOMS: atom_id res chain seq x y z
N MET A 1 -0.98 19.20 23.09
CA MET A 1 -0.36 19.23 21.75
C MET A 1 -0.80 20.52 21.08
N LEU A 2 0.09 21.34 20.51
CA LEU A 2 -0.32 22.62 19.92
C LEU A 2 -1.16 22.44 18.64
N CYS A 3 -2.07 23.38 18.41
CA CYS A 3 -2.85 23.49 17.19
C CYS A 3 -1.93 23.64 15.98
N GLN A 4 -1.99 22.71 15.01
CA GLN A 4 -1.17 22.74 13.79
C GLN A 4 -1.67 23.74 12.73
N ILE A 5 -2.63 24.59 13.08
CA ILE A 5 -3.24 25.58 12.19
C ILE A 5 -2.84 27.00 12.60
N CYS A 6 -2.89 27.32 13.90
CA CYS A 6 -2.46 28.62 14.42
C CYS A 6 -1.19 28.57 15.27
N SER A 7 -0.75 27.39 15.71
CA SER A 7 0.42 27.18 16.60
C SER A 7 0.43 27.97 17.91
N GLN A 8 -0.67 28.67 18.24
CA GLN A 8 -0.77 29.56 19.39
C GLN A 8 -1.45 28.92 20.60
N ASN A 9 -2.35 27.96 20.37
CA ASN A 9 -3.20 27.39 21.42
C ASN A 9 -3.14 25.86 21.40
N ASP A 10 -3.48 25.20 22.52
CA ASP A 10 -3.53 23.75 22.57
C ASP A 10 -4.64 23.20 21.65
N GLY A 11 -4.30 22.17 20.88
CA GLY A 11 -5.12 21.50 19.89
C GLY A 11 -6.06 20.49 20.54
N LYS A 12 -7.22 20.96 20.95
CA LYS A 12 -8.26 20.18 21.63
C LYS A 12 -8.94 19.12 20.76
N TYR A 13 -8.93 19.30 19.44
CA TYR A 13 -9.66 18.45 18.49
C TYR A 13 -8.76 17.96 17.36
N LYS A 14 -9.17 16.92 16.62
CA LYS A 14 -8.39 16.33 15.52
C LYS A 14 -9.23 16.26 14.24
N CYS A 15 -8.71 16.76 13.12
CA CYS A 15 -9.44 16.73 11.85
C CYS A 15 -9.52 15.29 11.30
N PRO A 16 -10.71 14.78 10.88
CA PRO A 16 -10.83 13.43 10.33
C PRO A 16 -10.14 13.27 8.96
N THR A 17 -10.05 14.34 8.17
CA THR A 17 -9.51 14.31 6.80
C THR A 17 -7.97 14.31 6.77
N CYS A 18 -7.34 15.25 7.49
CA CYS A 18 -5.88 15.42 7.47
C CYS A 18 -5.18 15.01 8.76
N LYS A 19 -5.93 14.52 9.77
CA LYS A 19 -5.43 14.09 11.10
C LYS A 19 -4.67 15.16 11.90
N LYS A 20 -4.67 16.43 11.47
CA LYS A 20 -4.01 17.55 12.17
C LYS A 20 -4.80 17.99 13.42
N PRO A 21 -4.16 18.22 14.58
CA PRO A 21 -4.81 18.75 15.77
C PRO A 21 -5.11 20.25 15.64
N TYR A 22 -6.28 20.69 16.09
CA TYR A 22 -6.76 22.07 16.02
C TYR A 22 -7.42 22.55 17.32
N CYS A 23 -7.36 23.86 17.61
CA CYS A 23 -7.85 24.40 18.89
C CYS A 23 -9.36 24.70 18.91
N SER A 24 -9.95 25.11 17.78
CA SER A 24 -11.37 25.50 17.68
C SER A 24 -11.90 25.43 16.25
N LEU A 25 -13.22 25.57 16.09
CA LEU A 25 -13.86 25.63 14.77
C LEU A 25 -13.33 26.76 13.88
N ALA A 26 -12.81 27.85 14.47
CA ALA A 26 -12.17 28.93 13.71
C ALA A 26 -10.91 28.43 12.97
N CYS A 27 -10.10 27.59 13.62
CA CYS A 27 -8.98 26.92 12.98
C CYS A 27 -9.46 25.84 11.99
N TYR A 28 -10.50 25.09 12.33
CA TYR A 28 -11.06 24.06 11.43
C TYR A 28 -11.55 24.63 10.10
N LYS A 29 -12.12 25.84 10.07
CA LYS A 29 -12.61 26.50 8.84
C LYS A 29 -11.65 27.56 8.29
N SER A 30 -10.44 27.66 8.83
CA SER A 30 -9.48 28.67 8.38
C SER A 30 -8.93 28.32 7.00
N GLU A 31 -8.58 29.34 6.20
CA GLU A 31 -7.87 29.15 4.93
C GLU A 31 -6.50 28.48 5.10
N ASN A 32 -5.92 28.56 6.30
CA ASN A 32 -4.68 27.87 6.68
C ASN A 32 -4.89 26.36 6.90
N HIS A 33 -6.14 25.91 7.02
CA HIS A 33 -6.50 24.50 7.14
C HIS A 33 -6.82 23.91 5.76
N LYS A 34 -5.80 23.88 4.89
CA LYS A 34 -5.90 23.20 3.59
C LYS A 34 -5.70 21.70 3.81
N HIS A 35 -6.66 20.93 3.31
CA HIS A 35 -6.50 19.49 3.09
C HIS A 35 -5.77 19.40 1.76
N GLU A 36 -4.47 19.15 1.81
CA GLU A 36 -3.75 18.81 0.60
C GLU A 36 -4.33 17.48 0.10
N GLU A 37 -5.14 17.58 -0.95
CA GLU A 37 -5.45 16.43 -1.78
C GLU A 37 -4.11 15.85 -2.22
N ILE A 38 -3.86 14.61 -1.82
CA ILE A 38 -2.64 13.88 -2.15
C ILE A 38 -2.65 13.68 -3.67
N LYS A 39 -2.15 14.66 -4.41
CA LYS A 39 -1.62 14.45 -5.76
C LYS A 39 -0.21 13.87 -5.59
N PRO A 40 0.15 12.80 -6.32
CA PRO A 40 1.45 12.16 -6.19
C PRO A 40 2.56 13.20 -6.41
N SER A 41 3.35 13.42 -5.36
CA SER A 41 4.36 14.45 -5.27
C SER A 41 5.55 14.11 -6.17
N ASN A 42 5.65 14.79 -7.31
CA ASN A 42 6.93 14.95 -8.00
C ASN A 42 7.76 16.00 -7.23
N LYS A 43 8.45 15.56 -6.18
CA LYS A 43 9.51 16.34 -5.52
C LYS A 43 10.63 15.40 -5.10
N THR A 44 11.66 15.37 -5.94
CA THR A 44 13.04 15.04 -5.60
C THR A 44 13.43 15.61 -4.23
N PRO A 45 13.83 14.76 -3.27
CA PRO A 45 14.67 15.18 -2.17
C PRO A 45 16.13 15.10 -2.63
N GLN A 46 16.83 16.24 -2.63
CA GLN A 46 18.28 16.24 -2.56
C GLN A 46 18.66 15.59 -1.21
N VAL A 47 19.17 14.36 -1.25
CA VAL A 47 19.68 13.67 -0.07
C VAL A 47 21.18 13.90 -0.01
N MET A 48 21.60 14.70 0.98
CA MET A 48 22.97 14.75 1.44
C MET A 48 23.40 13.34 1.92
N PRO A 49 24.65 12.91 1.72
CA PRO A 49 25.09 11.58 2.07
C PRO A 49 25.15 11.42 3.60
N SER A 50 24.16 10.71 4.15
CA SER A 50 24.18 10.21 5.53
C SER A 50 24.85 8.84 5.55
N PRO A 51 25.72 8.55 6.53
CA PRO A 51 26.52 7.33 6.56
C PRO A 51 25.65 6.12 6.92
N ASP A 52 25.73 5.10 6.05
CA ASP A 52 25.69 3.67 6.35
C ASP A 52 24.92 3.26 7.63
N THR A 53 23.60 3.18 7.52
CA THR A 53 22.83 2.24 8.35
C THR A 53 22.46 1.07 7.45
N THR A 54 23.31 0.05 7.45
CA THR A 54 23.04 -1.25 6.84
C THR A 54 21.94 -1.96 7.64
N GLU A 55 20.69 -1.54 7.47
CA GLU A 55 19.54 -2.40 7.78
C GLU A 55 19.42 -3.44 6.65
N PRO A 56 19.34 -4.74 6.94
CA PRO A 56 19.18 -5.74 5.90
C PRO A 56 17.86 -5.45 5.17
N MET A 57 17.95 -5.12 3.88
CA MET A 57 16.78 -4.91 3.02
C MET A 57 15.80 -6.08 3.21
N THR A 58 14.54 -5.78 3.51
CA THR A 58 13.53 -6.82 3.60
C THR A 58 13.24 -7.35 2.19
N LYS A 59 12.73 -8.58 2.09
CA LYS A 59 12.31 -9.18 0.80
C LYS A 59 11.36 -8.27 0.03
N PHE A 60 10.54 -7.49 0.75
CA PHE A 60 9.61 -6.52 0.16
C PHE A 60 10.29 -5.25 -0.36
N ASP A 61 11.42 -4.82 0.22
CA ASP A 61 12.17 -3.67 -0.29
C ASP A 61 12.73 -3.95 -1.68
N LYS A 62 13.17 -5.20 -1.94
CA LYS A 62 13.61 -5.63 -3.28
C LYS A 62 12.47 -5.57 -4.30
N LEU A 63 11.27 -5.98 -3.91
CA LEU A 63 10.07 -5.90 -4.77
C LEU A 63 9.65 -4.45 -5.05
N LEU A 64 9.74 -3.57 -4.03
CA LEU A 64 9.38 -2.16 -4.14
C LEU A 64 10.35 -1.34 -5.00
N GLN A 65 11.60 -1.79 -5.11
CA GLN A 65 12.64 -1.15 -5.94
C GLN A 65 12.69 -1.68 -7.37
N ASP A 66 11.91 -2.72 -7.69
CA ASP A 66 11.94 -3.34 -9.02
C ASP A 66 11.01 -2.61 -10.00
N ASP A 67 11.59 -2.06 -11.08
CA ASP A 67 10.87 -1.32 -12.11
C ASP A 67 9.82 -2.20 -12.84
N GLN A 68 10.08 -3.51 -13.00
CA GLN A 68 9.15 -4.41 -13.67
C GLN A 68 7.93 -4.71 -12.79
N ILE A 69 8.13 -4.97 -11.49
CA ILE A 69 7.04 -5.08 -10.52
C ILE A 69 6.22 -3.78 -10.47
N GLU A 70 6.87 -2.60 -10.48
CA GLU A 70 6.16 -1.32 -10.51
C GLU A 70 5.29 -1.18 -11.77
N TYR A 71 5.82 -1.56 -12.94
CA TYR A 71 5.07 -1.53 -14.20
C TYR A 71 3.88 -2.49 -14.21
N LEU A 72 4.09 -3.73 -13.72
CA LEU A 72 3.05 -4.76 -13.65
C LEU A 72 1.93 -4.34 -12.69
N LEU A 73 2.27 -3.79 -11.53
CA LEU A 73 1.29 -3.31 -10.55
C LEU A 73 0.41 -2.17 -11.05
N LYS A 74 0.78 -1.46 -12.13
CA LYS A 74 -0.07 -0.44 -12.77
C LYS A 74 -1.12 -1.04 -13.71
N GLN A 75 -1.01 -2.32 -14.06
CA GLN A 75 -1.95 -2.95 -15.00
C GLN A 75 -3.30 -3.23 -14.31
N PRO A 76 -4.44 -2.71 -14.81
CA PRO A 76 -5.75 -2.85 -14.15
C PRO A 76 -6.20 -4.30 -13.99
N ALA A 77 -5.90 -5.16 -14.97
CA ALA A 77 -6.24 -6.58 -14.91
C ALA A 77 -5.47 -7.30 -13.79
N LEU A 78 -4.17 -7.01 -13.62
CA LEU A 78 -3.40 -7.56 -12.52
C LEU A 78 -3.93 -7.06 -11.17
N GLN A 79 -4.18 -5.75 -11.05
CA GLN A 79 -4.76 -5.17 -9.83
C GLN A 79 -6.08 -5.83 -9.44
N PHE A 80 -6.96 -6.11 -10.40
CA PHE A 80 -8.22 -6.80 -10.15
C PHE A 80 -8.00 -8.20 -9.57
N HIS A 81 -7.09 -8.98 -10.17
CA HIS A 81 -6.78 -10.33 -9.69
C HIS A 81 -6.10 -10.32 -8.32
N LEU A 82 -5.13 -9.43 -8.08
CA LEU A 82 -4.49 -9.27 -6.78
C LEU A 82 -5.49 -8.82 -5.72
N LEU A 83 -6.39 -7.90 -6.05
CA LEU A 83 -7.45 -7.47 -5.14
C LEU A 83 -8.35 -8.66 -4.78
N SER A 84 -8.73 -9.51 -5.75
CA SER A 84 -9.53 -10.71 -5.47
C SER A 84 -8.85 -11.66 -4.47
N ILE A 85 -7.54 -11.83 -4.59
CA ILE A 85 -6.72 -12.65 -3.68
C ILE A 85 -6.66 -12.01 -2.29
N ILE A 86 -6.42 -10.69 -2.23
CA ILE A 86 -6.38 -9.93 -0.98
C ILE A 86 -7.74 -9.98 -0.29
N THR A 87 -8.84 -9.88 -1.03
CA THR A 87 -10.21 -10.03 -0.51
C THR A 87 -10.40 -11.41 0.11
N ILE A 88 -9.91 -12.51 -0.46
CA ILE A 88 -10.02 -13.84 0.18
C ILE A 88 -9.34 -13.86 1.56
N LEU A 89 -8.20 -13.19 1.69
CA LEU A 89 -7.45 -13.13 2.96
C LEU A 89 -8.13 -12.19 3.98
N GLN A 90 -8.57 -11.02 3.52
CA GLN A 90 -9.07 -9.93 4.38
C GLN A 90 -10.57 -10.04 4.68
N ASP A 91 -11.36 -10.53 3.74
CA ASP A 91 -12.81 -10.38 3.78
C ASP A 91 -13.47 -11.37 4.74
N GLY A 92 -14.57 -10.88 5.31
CA GLY A 92 -15.49 -11.61 6.17
C GLY A 92 -16.56 -12.38 5.39
N PHE A 93 -16.60 -12.34 4.06
CA PHE A 93 -17.48 -13.26 3.32
C PHE A 93 -17.21 -14.73 3.68
N ILE A 94 -15.99 -14.99 4.10
CA ILE A 94 -15.50 -16.22 4.69
C ILE A 94 -15.36 -16.07 6.23
N ASN A 95 -16.36 -15.48 6.89
CA ASN A 95 -16.33 -15.17 8.34
C ASN A 95 -16.16 -16.41 9.24
N ASN A 96 -16.38 -17.61 8.69
CA ASN A 96 -16.28 -18.88 9.42
C ASN A 96 -15.04 -19.72 9.09
N LEU A 97 -14.17 -19.29 8.15
CA LEU A 97 -12.94 -20.02 7.90
C LEU A 97 -11.79 -19.45 8.73
N ASN A 98 -11.00 -20.38 9.28
CA ASN A 98 -9.77 -20.04 9.98
C ASN A 98 -8.70 -19.59 8.97
N GLN A 99 -7.62 -19.00 9.47
CA GLN A 99 -6.53 -18.46 8.64
C GLN A 99 -5.94 -19.50 7.68
N GLU A 100 -5.79 -20.75 8.10
CA GLU A 100 -5.29 -21.86 7.27
C GLU A 100 -6.20 -22.13 6.06
N GLN A 101 -7.51 -22.21 6.29
CA GLN A 101 -8.49 -22.43 5.23
C GLN A 101 -8.57 -21.24 4.26
N LYS A 102 -8.40 -20.02 4.75
CA LYS A 102 -8.29 -18.83 3.88
C LYS A 102 -7.05 -18.92 2.98
N LEU A 103 -5.93 -19.41 3.51
CA LEU A 103 -4.70 -19.64 2.72
C LEU A 103 -4.92 -20.74 1.68
N GLU A 104 -5.63 -21.81 1.99
CA GLU A 104 -5.97 -22.86 1.02
C GLU A 104 -6.79 -22.31 -0.15
N VAL A 105 -7.87 -21.57 0.14
CA VAL A 105 -8.72 -20.97 -0.89
C VAL A 105 -7.95 -19.94 -1.71
N MET A 106 -7.11 -19.14 -1.07
CA MET A 106 -6.22 -18.21 -1.75
C MET A 106 -5.24 -18.93 -2.68
N ASN A 107 -4.65 -20.04 -2.23
CA ASN A 107 -3.71 -20.83 -3.03
C ASN A 107 -4.40 -21.46 -4.24
N LEU A 108 -5.62 -21.98 -4.08
CA LEU A 108 -6.43 -22.47 -5.19
C LEU A 108 -6.68 -21.35 -6.21
N LYS A 109 -7.11 -20.17 -5.74
CA LYS A 109 -7.35 -19.02 -6.62
C LYS A 109 -6.08 -18.57 -7.35
N LEU A 110 -4.94 -18.55 -6.66
CA LEU A 110 -3.67 -18.20 -7.28
C LEU A 110 -3.25 -19.23 -8.34
N ASN A 111 -3.41 -20.53 -8.06
CA ASN A 111 -3.12 -21.59 -9.03
C ASN A 111 -4.00 -21.51 -10.29
N ASP A 112 -5.28 -21.18 -10.13
CA ASP A 112 -6.20 -20.98 -11.27
C ASP A 112 -5.78 -19.82 -12.17
N LEU A 113 -5.14 -18.79 -11.60
CA LEU A 113 -4.66 -17.61 -12.33
C LEU A 113 -3.27 -17.79 -12.95
N ARG A 114 -2.50 -18.79 -12.49
CA ARG A 114 -1.18 -19.11 -13.01
C ARG A 114 -1.25 -19.94 -14.30
N LYS A 115 -0.12 -20.09 -14.97
CA LYS A 115 -0.01 -20.87 -16.20
C LYS A 115 -0.55 -22.29 -16.01
N GLY A 116 -1.49 -22.70 -16.85
CA GLY A 116 -2.15 -24.00 -16.77
C GLY A 116 -3.41 -24.04 -15.88
N GLY A 117 -3.75 -22.95 -15.21
CA GLY A 117 -5.00 -22.77 -14.48
C GLY A 117 -6.17 -22.40 -15.40
N VAL A 118 -7.40 -22.57 -14.89
CA VAL A 118 -8.63 -22.33 -15.67
C VAL A 118 -8.90 -20.85 -15.95
N GLU A 119 -8.35 -19.95 -15.13
CA GLU A 119 -8.42 -18.50 -15.25
C GLU A 119 -7.04 -17.89 -15.55
N GLN A 120 -6.14 -18.66 -16.20
CA GLN A 120 -4.76 -18.25 -16.41
C GLN A 120 -4.66 -16.83 -16.99
N ASN A 121 -3.75 -16.04 -16.42
CA ASN A 121 -3.55 -14.66 -16.84
C ASN A 121 -2.04 -14.39 -16.99
N GLU A 122 -1.64 -13.93 -18.18
CA GLU A 122 -0.23 -13.71 -18.51
C GLU A 122 0.43 -12.68 -17.58
N LEU A 123 -0.29 -11.61 -17.19
CA LEU A 123 0.22 -10.61 -16.25
C LEU A 123 0.40 -11.17 -14.84
N VAL A 124 -0.47 -12.10 -14.43
CA VAL A 124 -0.34 -12.78 -13.13
C VAL A 124 0.87 -13.71 -13.14
N GLU A 125 1.06 -14.48 -14.21
CA GLU A 125 2.23 -15.36 -14.32
C GLU A 125 3.53 -14.55 -14.36
N GLU A 126 3.58 -13.47 -15.15
CA GLU A 126 4.76 -12.60 -15.23
C GLU A 126 5.08 -11.95 -13.87
N PHE A 127 4.06 -11.48 -13.16
CA PHE A 127 4.21 -10.93 -11.81
C PHE A 127 4.73 -11.99 -10.82
N VAL A 128 4.11 -13.17 -10.77
CA VAL A 128 4.52 -14.24 -9.84
C VAL A 128 5.94 -14.71 -10.15
N GLN A 129 6.27 -14.89 -11.43
CA GLN A 129 7.62 -15.27 -11.85
C GLN A 129 8.65 -14.23 -11.40
N ARG A 130 8.37 -12.93 -11.60
CA ARG A 130 9.28 -11.87 -11.18
C ARG A 130 9.46 -11.81 -9.65
N VAL A 131 8.38 -12.02 -8.90
CA VAL A 131 8.44 -12.09 -7.43
C VAL A 131 9.30 -13.26 -6.96
N LEU A 132 9.17 -14.44 -7.56
CA LEU A 132 9.97 -15.62 -7.21
C LEU A 132 11.46 -15.40 -7.49
N GLU A 133 11.79 -14.85 -8.66
CA GLU A 133 13.17 -14.49 -9.02
C GLU A 133 13.83 -13.54 -8.01
N LEU A 134 13.05 -12.59 -7.47
CA LEU A 134 13.53 -11.63 -6.48
C LEU A 134 13.61 -12.21 -5.05
N ASP A 135 12.87 -13.28 -4.74
CA ASP A 135 12.98 -13.99 -3.46
C ASP A 135 14.20 -14.92 -3.42
N GLU A 136 14.56 -15.50 -4.57
CA GLU A 136 15.71 -16.39 -4.73
C GLU A 136 17.06 -15.66 -4.90
N ALA A 137 17.03 -14.36 -5.25
CA ALA A 137 18.21 -13.49 -5.44
C ALA A 137 18.67 -12.78 -4.16
#